data_AF-A0AAV6Z459-F1
#
_entry.id   AF-A0AAV6Z459-F1
#
_cell.length_a   1.000
_cell.length_b   1.000
_cell.length_c   1.000
_cell.angle_alpha   90.00
_cell.angle_beta   90.00
_cell.angle_gamma   90.00
#
_symmetry.space_group_name_H-M   'P 1'
#
loop_
_entity.id
_entity.type
_entity.pdbx_description
1 polymer ?
#
loop_
_entity_poly.entity_id
_entity_poly.type
_entity_poly.pdbx_seq_one_letter_code
_entity_poly.pdbx_strand_id
1 'polypeptide(L)'
;PLDGLRVTMKAPLISAMRDVNVTIPCEFSDFLPGKTINVHWRKSLNGQDTEVYKFVPGAHEAYREGCYMEEEEEIRRGNAALHIPRVQFSDDGEYTCTVIVTPEGDHGKSSLQVAAVPSAVLTPGDAVTVEIGK
;
A
#
# COMPACT_ATOMS: atom_id res chain seq x y z
N PRO A 1 -32.57 -4.75 -4.67
CA PRO A 1 -31.71 -3.77 -3.97
C PRO A 1 -30.38 -3.73 -4.73
N LEU A 2 -29.96 -2.56 -5.23
CA LEU A 2 -28.57 -2.43 -5.65
C LEU A 2 -27.78 -2.50 -4.34
N ASP A 3 -27.05 -3.59 -4.17
CA ASP A 3 -26.14 -3.76 -3.04
C ASP A 3 -25.17 -2.57 -3.06
N GLY A 4 -24.94 -1.93 -1.92
CA GLY A 4 -24.16 -0.69 -1.87
C GLY A 4 -22.71 -0.89 -2.31
N LEU A 5 -22.03 0.23 -2.59
CA LEU A 5 -20.60 0.26 -2.94
C LEU A 5 -19.79 -0.72 -2.08
N ARG A 6 -19.05 -1.61 -2.75
CA ARG A 6 -18.18 -2.60 -2.09
C ARG A 6 -16.73 -2.44 -2.54
N VAL A 7 -15.82 -2.26 -1.59
CA VAL A 7 -14.36 -2.29 -1.77
C VAL A 7 -13.82 -3.67 -1.43
N THR A 8 -12.90 -4.18 -2.24
CA THR A 8 -12.28 -5.50 -2.11
C THR A 8 -10.78 -5.40 -2.25
N MET A 9 -10.06 -5.80 -1.20
CA MET A 9 -8.60 -5.93 -1.21
C MET A 9 -8.25 -7.37 -1.60
N LYS A 10 -7.50 -7.57 -2.68
CA LYS A 10 -7.16 -8.93 -3.15
C LYS A 10 -6.06 -9.62 -2.34
N ALA A 11 -5.29 -8.84 -1.59
CA ALA A 11 -4.20 -9.33 -0.76
C ALA A 11 -4.30 -8.69 0.63
N PRO A 12 -4.58 -9.46 1.71
CA PRO A 12 -4.60 -8.92 3.07
C PRO A 12 -3.19 -8.59 3.57
N LEU A 13 -2.17 -9.28 3.06
CA LEU A 13 -0.76 -9.07 3.36
C LEU A 13 0.07 -9.15 2.08
N ILE A 14 0.97 -8.19 1.90
CA ILE A 14 1.93 -8.11 0.81
C ILE A 14 3.32 -8.05 1.45
N SER A 15 4.17 -9.01 1.11
CA SER A 15 5.58 -9.00 1.51
C SER A 15 6.44 -8.64 0.31
N ALA A 16 7.34 -7.69 0.48
CA ALA A 16 8.20 -7.19 -0.57
C ALA A 16 9.64 -7.00 -0.08
N MET A 17 10.60 -7.16 -0.97
CA MET A 17 11.98 -6.77 -0.69
C MET A 17 12.13 -5.27 -0.90
N ARG A 18 13.02 -4.62 -0.14
CA ARG A 18 13.39 -3.22 -0.37
C ARG A 18 13.81 -2.99 -1.83
N ASP A 19 13.51 -1.81 -2.34
CA ASP A 19 13.85 -1.31 -3.68
C ASP A 19 13.08 -1.99 -4.83
N VAL A 20 12.10 -2.86 -4.55
CA VAL A 20 11.20 -3.41 -5.58
C VAL A 20 9.95 -2.55 -5.77
N ASN A 21 9.29 -2.70 -6.91
CA ASN A 21 7.99 -2.07 -7.14
C ASN A 21 6.88 -2.95 -6.57
N VAL A 22 5.99 -2.35 -5.79
CA VAL A 22 4.85 -3.03 -5.17
C VAL A 22 3.56 -2.45 -5.72
N THR A 23 2.54 -3.30 -5.85
CA THR A 23 1.16 -2.86 -6.11
C THR A 23 0.28 -3.39 -4.98
N ILE A 24 -0.52 -2.51 -4.37
CA ILE A 24 -1.54 -2.88 -3.39
C ILE A 24 -2.88 -2.92 -4.12
N PRO A 25 -3.44 -4.10 -4.42
CA PRO A 25 -4.68 -4.21 -5.17
C PRO A 25 -5.88 -3.74 -4.35
N CYS A 26 -6.64 -2.79 -4.90
CA CYS A 26 -7.93 -2.34 -4.38
C CYS A 26 -8.90 -2.30 -5.55
N GLU A 27 -9.94 -3.12 -5.49
CA GLU A 27 -11.04 -3.11 -6.46
C GLU A 27 -12.32 -2.63 -5.78
N PHE A 28 -13.21 -1.99 -6.53
CA PHE A 28 -14.53 -1.63 -6.03
C PHE A 28 -15.62 -1.89 -7.06
N SER A 29 -16.82 -2.18 -6.58
CA SER A 29 -17.95 -2.66 -7.38
C SER A 29 -19.28 -2.19 -6.80
N ASP A 30 -20.38 -2.56 -7.45
CA ASP A 30 -21.75 -2.31 -7.00
C ASP A 30 -22.10 -0.82 -6.89
N PHE A 31 -21.67 -0.04 -7.89
CA PHE A 31 -21.96 1.39 -8.00
C PHE A 31 -22.63 1.75 -9.33
N LEU A 32 -23.36 2.87 -9.33
CA LEU A 32 -24.00 3.38 -10.54
C LEU A 32 -23.00 4.12 -11.44
N PRO A 33 -23.08 3.94 -12.78
CA PRO A 33 -22.29 4.73 -13.73
C PRO A 33 -22.56 6.23 -13.61
N GLY A 34 -21.57 7.06 -13.96
CA GLY A 34 -21.71 8.52 -14.01
C GLY A 34 -21.70 9.22 -12.66
N LYS A 35 -21.40 8.49 -11.57
CA LYS A 35 -21.19 9.06 -10.24
C LYS A 35 -19.77 9.62 -10.10
N THR A 36 -19.63 10.60 -9.21
CA THR A 36 -18.33 11.14 -8.80
C THR A 36 -17.61 10.11 -7.93
N ILE A 37 -16.40 9.72 -8.33
CA ILE A 37 -15.55 8.76 -7.62
C ILE A 37 -14.38 9.53 -7.00
N ASN A 38 -14.14 9.31 -5.71
CA ASN A 38 -12.94 9.78 -5.02
C ASN A 38 -12.26 8.58 -4.36
N VAL A 39 -10.94 8.54 -4.38
CA VAL A 39 -10.16 7.48 -3.75
C VAL A 39 -9.11 8.09 -2.84
N HIS A 40 -9.01 7.56 -1.62
CA HIS A 40 -8.04 7.95 -0.63
C HIS A 40 -7.24 6.73 -0.19
N TRP A 41 -5.93 6.86 -0.25
CA TRP A 41 -5.00 5.90 0.33
C TRP A 41 -4.33 6.51 1.53
N ARG A 42 -4.46 5.82 2.66
CA ARG A 42 -3.77 6.16 3.91
C ARG A 42 -2.96 4.98 4.40
N LYS A 43 -1.82 5.26 5.04
CA LYS A 43 -0.98 4.27 5.70
C LYS A 43 -0.94 4.55 7.20
N SER A 44 -1.17 3.50 7.99
CA SER A 44 -1.04 3.50 9.44
C SER A 44 0.14 2.65 9.87
N LEU A 45 1.02 3.21 10.72
CA LEU A 45 2.08 2.46 11.37
C LEU A 45 2.28 3.03 12.78
N ASN A 46 2.30 2.16 13.81
CA ASN A 46 2.50 2.56 15.21
C ASN A 46 1.54 3.66 15.69
N GLY A 47 0.29 3.66 15.21
CA GLY A 47 -0.72 4.66 15.56
C GLY A 47 -0.59 6.01 14.82
N GLN A 48 0.37 6.13 13.90
CA GLN A 48 0.50 7.29 13.02
C GLN A 48 -0.17 7.02 11.67
N ASP A 49 -1.21 7.80 11.36
CA ASP A 49 -1.88 7.76 10.07
C ASP A 49 -1.36 8.86 9.15
N THR A 50 -0.98 8.48 7.93
CA THR A 50 -0.44 9.37 6.90
C THR A 50 -1.21 9.21 5.60
N GLU A 51 -1.53 10.32 4.92
CA GLU A 51 -2.05 10.28 3.56
C GLU A 51 -0.92 9.83 2.63
N VAL A 52 -1.22 8.91 1.71
CA VAL A 52 -0.26 8.36 0.75
C VAL A 52 -0.60 8.83 -0.66
N TYR A 53 -1.87 8.78 -1.00
CA TYR A 53 -2.36 9.18 -2.31
C TYR A 53 -3.82 9.60 -2.23
N LYS A 54 -4.20 10.58 -3.05
CA LYS A 54 -5.58 11.00 -3.20
C LYS A 54 -5.90 11.20 -4.68
N PHE A 55 -7.03 10.63 -5.08
CA PHE A 55 -7.62 10.83 -6.38
C PHE A 55 -8.99 11.51 -6.21
N VAL A 56 -9.18 12.60 -6.93
CA VAL A 56 -10.48 13.22 -7.20
C VAL A 56 -10.57 13.46 -8.71
N PRO A 57 -11.77 13.57 -9.31
CA PRO A 57 -11.87 13.74 -10.76
C PRO A 57 -11.05 14.94 -11.26
N GLY A 58 -10.16 14.69 -12.21
CA GLY A 58 -9.23 15.69 -12.75
C GLY A 58 -8.00 16.01 -11.89
N ALA A 59 -7.77 15.35 -10.75
CA ALA A 59 -6.56 15.57 -9.95
C ALA A 59 -6.04 14.29 -9.26
N HIS A 60 -4.73 14.11 -9.39
CA HIS A 60 -3.95 13.06 -8.75
C HIS A 60 -2.93 13.69 -7.81
N GLU A 61 -3.03 13.40 -6.51
CA GLU A 61 -2.18 13.96 -5.46
C GLU A 61 -1.38 12.83 -4.79
N ALA A 62 -0.09 12.75 -5.09
CA ALA A 62 0.83 11.81 -4.44
C ALA A 62 1.50 12.49 -3.23
N TYR A 63 1.28 11.93 -2.04
CA TYR A 63 1.92 12.38 -0.79
C TYR A 63 3.18 11.56 -0.49
N ARG A 64 3.19 10.30 -0.93
CA ARG A 64 4.39 9.47 -1.03
C ARG A 64 4.98 9.65 -2.42
N GLU A 65 6.21 10.16 -2.50
CA GLU A 65 6.87 10.47 -3.77
C GLU A 65 6.93 9.26 -4.71
N GLY A 66 6.56 9.47 -5.97
CA GLY A 66 6.58 8.43 -7.01
C GLY A 66 5.46 7.40 -6.92
N CYS A 67 4.60 7.42 -5.89
CA CYS A 67 3.37 6.64 -5.93
C CYS A 67 2.42 7.13 -7.02
N TYR A 68 1.66 6.20 -7.59
CA TYR A 68 0.63 6.51 -8.56
C TYR A 68 -0.52 5.50 -8.48
N MET A 69 -1.66 5.86 -9.05
CA MET A 69 -2.79 4.98 -9.32
C MET A 69 -2.98 4.87 -10.82
N GLU A 70 -3.86 3.97 -11.24
CA GLU A 70 -4.29 3.86 -12.63
C GLU A 70 -4.92 5.17 -13.14
N GLU A 71 -5.01 5.29 -14.47
CA GLU A 71 -5.69 6.40 -15.14
C GLU A 71 -7.19 6.43 -14.78
N GLU A 72 -7.82 7.59 -14.93
CA GLU A 72 -9.20 7.83 -14.53
C GLU A 72 -10.20 6.84 -15.17
N GLU A 73 -9.96 6.37 -16.40
CA GLU A 73 -10.78 5.35 -17.06
C GLU A 73 -10.80 4.01 -16.33
N GLU A 74 -9.65 3.57 -15.81
CA GLU A 74 -9.52 2.30 -15.06
C GLU A 74 -10.07 2.45 -13.64
N ILE A 75 -9.88 3.62 -13.02
CA ILE A 75 -10.54 3.94 -11.75
C ILE A 75 -12.06 3.87 -11.93
N ARG A 76 -12.62 4.45 -12.99
CA ARG A 76 -14.06 4.36 -13.30
C ARG A 76 -14.56 2.95 -13.57
N ARG A 77 -13.67 2.01 -13.92
CA ARG A 77 -13.98 0.57 -14.06
C ARG A 77 -13.92 -0.20 -12.75
N GLY A 78 -13.54 0.46 -11.65
CA GLY A 78 -13.45 -0.14 -10.33
C GLY A 78 -12.03 -0.50 -9.89
N ASN A 79 -10.97 -0.06 -10.61
CA ASN A 79 -9.59 -0.34 -10.22
C ASN A 79 -8.96 0.85 -9.49
N ALA A 80 -8.79 0.73 -8.18
CA ALA A 80 -8.21 1.73 -7.30
C ALA A 80 -6.82 1.31 -6.76
N ALA A 81 -6.12 0.42 -7.46
CA ALA A 81 -4.82 -0.09 -7.03
C ALA A 81 -3.79 1.05 -6.83
N LEU A 82 -3.00 0.93 -5.76
CA LEU A 82 -1.89 1.83 -5.47
C LEU A 82 -0.57 1.19 -5.89
N HIS A 83 0.18 1.87 -6.74
CA HIS A 83 1.51 1.47 -7.14
C HIS A 83 2.55 2.25 -6.35
N ILE A 84 3.47 1.52 -5.74
CA ILE A 84 4.52 2.02 -4.86
C ILE A 84 5.87 1.59 -5.45
N PRO A 85 6.50 2.41 -6.31
CA PRO A 85 7.81 2.09 -6.87
C PRO A 85 8.91 2.13 -5.80
N ARG A 86 9.91 1.25 -5.93
CA ARG A 86 11.10 1.18 -5.06
C ARG A 86 10.77 1.31 -3.56
N VAL A 87 9.99 0.37 -3.02
CA VAL A 87 9.55 0.40 -1.62
C VAL A 87 10.74 0.49 -0.65
N GLN A 88 10.58 1.32 0.38
CA GLN A 88 11.53 1.48 1.47
C GLN A 88 10.93 0.94 2.77
N PHE A 89 11.74 0.73 3.81
CA PHE A 89 11.24 0.33 5.14
C PHE A 89 10.25 1.34 5.75
N SER A 90 10.32 2.62 5.34
CA SER A 90 9.33 3.60 5.74
C SER A 90 7.95 3.35 5.13
N ASP A 91 7.86 2.55 4.06
CA ASP A 91 6.61 2.17 3.42
C ASP A 91 5.92 0.99 4.15
N ASP A 92 6.54 0.37 5.16
CA ASP A 92 5.88 -0.60 6.05
C ASP A 92 4.64 0.00 6.72
N GLY A 93 3.57 -0.79 6.81
CA GLY A 93 2.34 -0.39 7.52
C GLY A 93 1.07 -1.01 6.97
N GLU A 94 -0.04 -0.68 7.61
CA GLU A 94 -1.39 -1.03 7.15
C GLU A 94 -1.91 0.07 6.22
N TYR A 95 -2.20 -0.27 4.98
CA TYR A 95 -2.77 0.62 3.98
C TYR A 95 -4.27 0.46 3.95
N THR A 96 -4.99 1.57 4.05
CA THR A 96 -6.45 1.65 3.90
C THR A 96 -6.77 2.32 2.57
N CYS A 97 -7.51 1.62 1.71
CA CYS A 97 -8.12 2.14 0.50
C CYS A 97 -9.55 2.54 0.83
N THR A 98 -9.86 3.83 0.76
CA THR A 98 -11.22 4.35 0.95
C THR A 98 -11.74 4.84 -0.39
N VAL A 99 -12.85 4.29 -0.86
CA VAL A 99 -13.51 4.71 -2.10
C VAL A 99 -14.83 5.37 -1.75
N ILE A 100 -15.07 6.55 -2.31
CA ILE A 100 -16.31 7.31 -2.14
C ILE A 100 -16.94 7.50 -3.50
N VAL A 101 -18.07 6.83 -3.73
CA VAL A 101 -18.93 7.03 -4.89
C VAL A 101 -20.18 7.77 -4.44
N THR A 102 -20.17 9.10 -4.52
CA THR A 102 -21.11 9.96 -3.77
C THR A 102 -22.58 9.55 -3.98
N PRO A 103 -23.35 9.33 -2.88
CA PRO A 103 -23.01 9.58 -1.47
C PRO A 103 -22.42 8.37 -0.72
N GLU A 104 -22.24 7.23 -1.38
CA GLU A 104 -21.80 5.98 -0.76
C GLU A 104 -20.28 5.98 -0.57
N GLY A 105 -19.82 5.26 0.45
CA GLY A 105 -18.41 5.11 0.76
C GLY A 105 -18.15 3.75 1.39
N ASP A 106 -17.06 3.11 0.99
CA ASP A 106 -16.59 1.86 1.58
C ASP A 106 -15.05 1.85 1.61
N HIS A 107 -14.47 0.93 2.38
CA HIS A 107 -13.03 0.84 2.53
C HIS A 107 -12.53 -0.59 2.75
N GLY A 108 -11.26 -0.81 2.41
CA GLY A 108 -10.56 -2.05 2.63
C GLY A 108 -9.14 -1.82 3.12
N LYS A 109 -8.57 -2.84 3.76
CA LYS A 109 -7.22 -2.78 4.35
C LYS A 109 -6.29 -3.87 3.81
N SER A 110 -5.02 -3.53 3.67
CA SER A 110 -3.95 -4.46 3.30
C SER A 110 -2.66 -4.05 4.01
N SER A 111 -1.93 -5.01 4.56
CA SER A 111 -0.63 -4.75 5.21
C SER A 111 0.51 -4.92 4.21
N LEU A 112 1.45 -3.98 4.20
CA LEU A 112 2.71 -4.09 3.47
C LEU A 112 3.85 -4.34 4.46
N GLN A 113 4.64 -5.37 4.18
CA GLN A 113 5.86 -5.72 4.91
C GLN A 113 7.08 -5.63 4.01
N VAL A 114 8.06 -4.79 4.36
CA VAL A 114 9.28 -4.57 3.59
C VAL A 114 10.47 -5.24 4.29
N ALA A 115 11.11 -6.17 3.60
CA ALA A 115 12.27 -6.92 4.09
C ALA A 115 13.55 -6.55 3.32
N ALA A 116 14.70 -6.92 3.86
CA ALA A 116 15.98 -6.85 3.15
C ALA A 116 16.77 -8.15 3.31
N VAL A 117 17.65 -8.41 2.36
CA VAL A 117 18.60 -9.52 2.47
C VAL A 117 19.65 -9.13 3.50
N PRO A 118 19.89 -9.94 4.54
CA PRO A 118 20.95 -9.68 5.50
C PRO A 118 22.31 -9.82 4.80
N SER A 119 23.15 -8.79 4.88
CA SER A 119 24.54 -8.85 4.43
C SER A 119 25.44 -9.13 5.64
N ALA A 120 25.92 -10.37 5.76
CA ALA A 120 26.93 -10.73 6.76
C ALA A 120 28.33 -10.61 6.14
N VAL A 121 29.17 -9.73 6.68
CA VAL A 121 30.60 -9.67 6.38
C VAL A 121 31.33 -10.23 7.59
N LEU A 122 31.89 -11.44 7.45
CA LEU A 122 32.73 -12.03 8.49
C LEU A 122 34.11 -11.39 8.42
N THR A 123 34.47 -10.60 9.43
CA THR A 123 35.83 -10.08 9.59
C THR A 123 36.68 -11.13 10.31
N PRO A 124 37.84 -11.55 9.76
CA PRO A 124 38.77 -12.44 10.46
C PRO A 124 39.39 -11.70 11.67
N GLY A 125 38.78 -11.86 12.84
CA GLY A 125 39.13 -11.18 14.08
C GLY A 125 38.36 -11.75 15.29
N ASP A 126 37.21 -12.37 15.05
CA ASP A 126 36.41 -13.07 16.07
C ASP A 126 36.97 -14.46 16.43
N ALA A 127 38.30 -14.62 16.42
CA ALA A 127 38.94 -15.84 16.89
C ALA A 127 38.58 -16.03 18.37
N VAL A 128 37.64 -16.95 18.62
CA VAL A 128 37.25 -17.39 19.96
C VAL A 128 38.48 -17.98 20.63
N THR A 129 39.14 -17.21 21.48
CA THR A 129 40.20 -17.74 22.35
C THR A 129 39.56 -18.62 23.40
N VAL A 130 39.71 -19.93 23.25
CA VAL A 130 39.37 -20.91 24.28
C VAL A 130 40.45 -20.86 25.35
N GLU A 131 40.17 -20.26 26.50
CA GLU A 131 41.03 -20.42 27.68
C GLU A 131 40.78 -21.80 28.31
N ILE A 132 41.79 -22.67 28.28
CA ILE A 132 41.79 -23.94 29.01
C ILE A 132 42.33 -23.65 30.41
N GLY A 133 41.44 -23.66 31.42
CA GLY A 133 41.78 -23.44 32.83
C GLY A 133 42.69 -24.53 33.40
N LYS A 134 43.65 -24.12 34.24
CA LYS A 134 44.56 -25.00 34.99
C LYS A 134 43.96 -25.40 36.34
#